data_AF-A0A4Q1TKK3-F1
#
_entry.id   AF-A0A4Q1TKK3-F1
#
_cell.length_a   1.000
_cell.length_b   1.000
_cell.length_c   1.000
_cell.angle_alpha   90.00
_cell.angle_beta   90.00
_cell.angle_gamma   90.00
#
_symmetry.space_group_name_H-M   'P 1'
#
loop_
_entity.id
_entity.type
_entity.pdbx_description
1 polymer ?
#
loop_
_entity_poly.entity_id
_entity_poly.type
_entity_poly.pdbx_seq_one_letter_code
_entity_poly.pdbx_strand_id
1 'polypeptide(L)'
;MSEEARSFLKRLEFHEASISEEVGHDQVGLGLITALKEFDYYHYNLVRNERADDADLHFNVLRLGLPRTIKEILSRVPFFKYPVVTFQSNKELILAALDATAGFGFIETGRRLAHAALAGECHIRIIRDDSFEILLPKKMFALEYHEQLIEQHYRDQYRINMNASIAKTFSKRTQKRIAKLLSKNVYIFGKYFIGYGAHPDLDDYFFGFAYAQIMNHSGFDEFHHRLTFGGVSFHKYVLSATYMLSLAIRHERFCEALIQKEPQIRLRDILTITCDKQEFRESLVEVLNHYGPSFENFTPVTSEDADTILKVMTVRRDNLKILEPTMAPVPFLVEFSDSALIKCCACAQIGPMDFLLNSLRYNFQKDYDRNQQTREQSMRLALKRIISEIIPDLTFIDAVKIRKDGRILTDIDCVVIEPSSGAVLLIQLKHQDHYGADIRRRSNRSGKLKKEVASWLNTIRDWAQTTARPEMSSALRLAKTVPIHEIRMLVLTKHFAYSLSELDMLDDCAYATWVQFVDAITRIHNDKHKTPTLLELFSVLRDTMSHKAANIVTVDSDDVFHIRSLKFRIRQI
;
A
#
# COMPACT_ATOMS: atom_id res chain seq x y z
N MET A 1 -15.48 21.08 -20.31
CA MET A 1 -14.48 20.46 -19.41
C MET A 1 -14.80 19.02 -19.05
N SER A 2 -16.00 18.71 -18.51
CA SER A 2 -16.35 17.31 -18.22
C SER A 2 -16.61 16.50 -19.50
N GLU A 3 -16.97 17.14 -20.60
CA GLU A 3 -17.29 16.48 -21.88
C GLU A 3 -16.04 15.96 -22.59
N GLU A 4 -14.96 16.73 -22.62
CA GLU A 4 -13.68 16.34 -23.23
C GLU A 4 -13.03 15.19 -22.46
N ALA A 5 -13.05 15.24 -21.12
CA ALA A 5 -12.58 14.14 -20.29
C ALA A 5 -13.43 12.87 -20.46
N ARG A 6 -14.75 13.01 -20.62
CA ARG A 6 -15.65 11.86 -20.94
C ARG A 6 -15.41 11.32 -22.34
N SER A 7 -15.14 12.18 -23.32
CA SER A 7 -14.76 11.77 -24.68
C SER A 7 -13.45 10.98 -24.68
N PHE A 8 -12.44 11.45 -23.93
CA PHE A 8 -11.19 10.75 -23.75
C PHE A 8 -11.37 9.37 -23.10
N LEU A 9 -12.17 9.26 -22.04
CA LEU A 9 -12.52 7.97 -21.41
C LEU A 9 -13.16 6.99 -22.40
N LYS A 10 -14.10 7.45 -23.24
CA LYS A 10 -14.72 6.60 -24.27
C LYS A 10 -13.71 6.09 -25.30
N ARG A 11 -12.74 6.93 -25.70
CA ARG A 11 -11.66 6.49 -26.60
C ARG A 11 -10.74 5.47 -25.93
N LEU A 12 -10.40 5.67 -24.66
CA LEU A 12 -9.63 4.69 -23.88
C LEU A 12 -10.36 3.34 -23.80
N GLU A 13 -11.67 3.33 -23.56
CA GLU A 13 -12.51 2.13 -23.55
C GLU A 13 -12.55 1.42 -24.90
N PHE A 14 -12.63 2.17 -26.01
CA PHE A 14 -12.58 1.61 -27.37
C PHE A 14 -11.26 0.87 -27.63
N HIS A 15 -10.12 1.47 -27.27
CA HIS A 15 -8.81 0.83 -27.44
C HIS A 15 -8.62 -0.36 -26.50
N GLU A 16 -9.13 -0.28 -25.26
CA GLU A 16 -9.12 -1.42 -24.34
C GLU A 16 -9.83 -2.62 -24.94
N ALA A 17 -11.05 -2.42 -25.47
CA ALA A 17 -11.83 -3.51 -26.05
C ALA A 17 -11.10 -4.25 -27.17
N SER A 18 -10.33 -3.52 -27.98
CA SER A 18 -9.55 -4.09 -29.09
C SER A 18 -8.35 -4.91 -28.62
N ILE A 19 -7.59 -4.43 -27.61
CA ILE A 19 -6.51 -5.22 -26.99
C ILE A 19 -7.09 -6.45 -26.28
N SER A 20 -8.21 -6.27 -25.59
CA SER A 20 -8.93 -7.35 -24.91
C SER A 20 -9.38 -8.45 -25.87
N GLU A 21 -9.78 -8.12 -27.10
CA GLU A 21 -10.10 -9.10 -28.14
C GLU A 21 -8.87 -9.93 -28.53
N GLU A 22 -7.73 -9.28 -28.76
CA GLU A 22 -6.47 -9.95 -29.13
C GLU A 22 -5.99 -10.92 -28.06
N VAL A 23 -5.96 -10.50 -26.79
CA VAL A 23 -5.54 -11.37 -25.69
C VAL A 23 -6.54 -12.50 -25.41
N GLY A 24 -7.79 -12.37 -25.86
CA GLY A 24 -8.81 -13.42 -25.79
C GLY A 24 -8.48 -14.67 -26.62
N HIS A 25 -7.51 -14.58 -27.54
CA HIS A 25 -7.02 -15.72 -28.30
C HIS A 25 -6.00 -16.60 -27.55
N ASP A 26 -5.59 -16.24 -26.33
CA ASP A 26 -4.63 -17.01 -25.52
C ASP A 26 -5.23 -18.27 -24.88
N GLN A 27 -5.69 -19.21 -25.72
CA GLN A 27 -6.33 -20.45 -25.29
C GLN A 27 -5.38 -21.40 -24.53
N VAL A 28 -4.07 -21.16 -24.59
CA VAL A 28 -3.03 -21.99 -23.98
C VAL A 28 -2.48 -21.34 -22.70
N GLY A 29 -2.64 -20.02 -22.51
CA GLY A 29 -2.10 -19.29 -21.37
C GLY A 29 -0.64 -18.87 -21.54
N LEU A 30 -0.12 -18.86 -22.77
CA LEU A 30 1.26 -18.46 -23.07
C LEU A 30 1.45 -16.96 -22.90
N GLY A 31 0.48 -16.16 -23.34
CA GLY A 31 0.47 -14.70 -23.17
C GLY A 31 0.43 -14.31 -21.70
N LEU A 32 -0.46 -14.94 -20.93
CA LEU A 32 -0.57 -14.72 -19.48
C LEU A 32 0.76 -14.98 -18.75
N ILE A 33 1.34 -16.17 -18.95
CA ILE A 33 2.60 -16.54 -18.29
C ILE A 33 3.75 -15.65 -18.77
N THR A 34 3.79 -15.29 -20.06
CA THR A 34 4.84 -14.40 -20.58
C THR A 34 4.73 -13.01 -19.98
N ALA A 35 3.53 -12.43 -19.85
CA ALA A 35 3.35 -11.13 -19.20
C ALA A 35 3.86 -11.12 -17.75
N LEU A 36 3.59 -12.20 -17.00
CA LEU A 36 4.10 -12.38 -15.63
C LEU A 36 5.62 -12.55 -15.59
N LYS A 37 6.20 -13.37 -16.49
CA LYS A 37 7.66 -13.53 -16.64
C LYS A 37 8.37 -12.22 -16.91
N GLU A 38 7.82 -11.42 -17.81
CA GLU A 38 8.38 -10.12 -18.14
C GLU A 38 8.30 -9.18 -16.95
N PHE A 39 7.16 -9.12 -16.27
CA PHE A 39 7.02 -8.28 -15.08
C PHE A 39 8.03 -8.66 -13.98
N ASP A 40 8.17 -9.95 -13.68
CA ASP A 40 9.16 -10.46 -12.71
C ASP A 40 10.60 -10.13 -13.15
N TYR A 41 10.91 -10.28 -14.44
CA TYR A 41 12.23 -9.99 -15.00
C TYR A 41 12.58 -8.50 -14.95
N TYR A 42 11.64 -7.60 -15.31
CA TYR A 42 11.85 -6.16 -15.22
C TYR A 42 12.04 -5.71 -13.77
N HIS A 43 11.20 -6.20 -12.85
CA HIS A 43 11.36 -5.91 -11.41
C HIS A 43 12.72 -6.37 -10.88
N TYR A 44 13.12 -7.61 -11.19
CA TYR A 44 14.40 -8.18 -10.76
C TYR A 44 15.57 -7.26 -11.14
N ASN A 45 15.59 -6.78 -12.39
CA ASN A 45 16.64 -5.91 -12.90
C ASN A 45 16.58 -4.51 -12.27
N LEU A 46 15.38 -3.95 -12.08
CA LEU A 46 15.20 -2.63 -11.48
C LEU A 46 15.74 -2.55 -10.04
N VAL A 47 15.59 -3.63 -9.28
CA VAL A 47 16.06 -3.70 -7.88
C VAL A 47 17.57 -3.90 -7.79
N ARG A 48 18.22 -4.47 -8.81
CA ARG A 48 19.62 -4.91 -8.76
C ARG A 48 20.60 -4.06 -9.56
N ASN A 49 20.11 -3.30 -10.54
CA ASN A 49 20.94 -2.43 -11.37
C ASN A 49 20.78 -0.96 -10.95
N GLU A 50 21.71 -0.11 -11.37
CA GLU A 50 21.54 1.34 -11.23
C GLU A 50 20.26 1.79 -11.96
N ARG A 51 19.47 2.63 -11.29
CA ARG A 51 18.19 3.11 -11.83
C ARG A 51 18.45 4.15 -12.90
N ALA A 52 18.00 3.87 -14.12
CA ALA A 52 17.83 4.87 -15.16
C ALA A 52 16.35 5.33 -15.16
N ASP A 53 16.10 6.62 -15.35
CA ASP A 53 14.74 7.19 -15.32
C ASP A 53 13.79 6.51 -16.32
N ASP A 54 14.27 6.14 -17.52
CA ASP A 54 13.50 5.41 -18.53
C ASP A 54 13.06 4.01 -18.06
N ALA A 55 13.89 3.35 -17.24
CA ALA A 55 13.57 2.02 -16.71
C ALA A 55 12.44 2.09 -15.68
N ASP A 56 12.40 3.14 -14.87
CA ASP A 56 11.32 3.41 -13.91
C ASP A 56 9.99 3.70 -14.63
N LEU A 57 10.01 4.48 -15.71
CA LEU A 57 8.82 4.76 -16.51
C LEU A 57 8.24 3.48 -17.15
N HIS A 58 9.07 2.69 -17.82
CA HIS A 58 8.64 1.43 -18.43
C HIS A 58 8.08 0.47 -17.39
N PHE A 59 8.75 0.32 -16.24
CA PHE A 59 8.26 -0.55 -15.18
C PHE A 59 6.92 -0.08 -14.60
N ASN A 60 6.73 1.23 -14.44
CA ASN A 60 5.46 1.80 -13.99
C ASN A 60 4.32 1.50 -14.96
N VAL A 61 4.56 1.57 -16.27
CA VAL A 61 3.58 1.19 -17.30
C VAL A 61 3.23 -0.30 -17.18
N LEU A 62 4.21 -1.19 -17.02
CA LEU A 62 3.94 -2.62 -16.84
C LEU A 62 3.16 -2.90 -15.55
N ARG A 63 3.53 -2.23 -14.45
CA ARG A 63 2.84 -2.34 -13.15
C ARG A 63 1.37 -1.94 -13.24
N LEU A 64 1.05 -0.93 -14.04
CA LEU A 64 -0.32 -0.50 -14.32
C LEU A 64 -1.08 -1.50 -15.19
N GLY A 65 -0.41 -2.03 -16.22
CA GLY A 65 -1.05 -2.86 -17.23
C GLY A 65 -1.23 -4.33 -16.84
N LEU A 66 -0.36 -4.88 -15.99
CA LEU A 66 -0.37 -6.31 -15.68
C LEU A 66 -1.68 -6.77 -14.99
N PRO A 67 -2.21 -6.09 -13.96
CA PRO A 67 -3.52 -6.45 -13.38
C PRO A 67 -4.63 -6.53 -14.43
N ARG A 68 -4.64 -5.60 -15.39
CA ARG A 68 -5.64 -5.57 -16.45
C ARG A 68 -5.40 -6.68 -17.48
N THR A 69 -4.16 -6.96 -17.82
CA THR A 69 -3.78 -8.10 -18.67
C THR A 69 -4.31 -9.41 -18.10
N ILE A 70 -4.07 -9.66 -16.80
CA ILE A 70 -4.54 -10.86 -16.10
C ILE A 70 -6.07 -10.93 -16.14
N LYS A 71 -6.75 -9.82 -15.81
CA LYS A 71 -8.21 -9.74 -15.80
C LYS A 71 -8.82 -10.04 -17.18
N GLU A 72 -8.30 -9.40 -18.22
CA GLU A 72 -8.88 -9.50 -19.57
C GLU A 72 -8.64 -10.89 -20.18
N ILE A 73 -7.46 -11.51 -19.96
CA ILE A 73 -7.21 -12.89 -20.38
C ILE A 73 -8.14 -13.87 -19.64
N LEU A 74 -8.17 -13.82 -18.30
CA LEU A 74 -8.94 -14.78 -17.50
C LEU A 74 -10.46 -14.62 -17.67
N SER A 75 -10.96 -13.41 -17.97
CA SER A 75 -12.39 -13.19 -18.21
C SER A 75 -12.85 -13.69 -19.57
N ARG A 76 -11.95 -13.78 -20.56
CA ARG A 76 -12.27 -14.21 -21.93
C ARG A 76 -11.93 -15.68 -22.20
N VAL A 77 -10.99 -16.23 -21.45
CA VAL A 77 -10.54 -17.62 -21.58
C VAL A 77 -11.02 -18.42 -20.36
N PRO A 78 -12.22 -19.04 -20.43
CA PRO A 78 -12.85 -19.70 -19.27
C PRO A 78 -12.04 -20.90 -18.76
N PHE A 79 -11.30 -21.56 -19.63
CA PHE A 79 -10.32 -22.59 -19.27
C PHE A 79 -9.18 -22.58 -20.29
N PHE A 80 -7.95 -22.83 -19.84
CA PHE A 80 -6.83 -23.06 -20.74
C PHE A 80 -6.85 -24.52 -21.22
N LYS A 81 -6.31 -24.75 -22.42
CA LYS A 81 -6.24 -26.08 -23.05
C LYS A 81 -5.44 -27.11 -22.24
N TYR A 82 -4.46 -26.65 -21.47
CA TYR A 82 -3.60 -27.49 -20.65
C TYR A 82 -3.73 -27.09 -19.17
N PRO A 83 -3.56 -28.03 -18.23
CA PRO A 83 -3.65 -27.73 -16.80
C PRO A 83 -2.49 -26.85 -16.31
N VAL A 84 -1.33 -26.92 -16.96
CA VAL A 84 -0.16 -26.06 -16.71
C VAL A 84 0.74 -26.08 -17.94
N VAL A 85 1.50 -25.01 -18.19
CA VAL A 85 2.51 -24.98 -19.26
C VAL A 85 3.82 -24.39 -18.73
N THR A 86 4.93 -25.00 -19.13
CA THR A 86 6.29 -24.52 -18.86
C THR A 86 7.05 -24.50 -20.18
N PHE A 87 7.59 -23.34 -20.54
CA PHE A 87 8.23 -23.12 -21.84
C PHE A 87 9.35 -22.10 -21.74
N GLN A 88 10.29 -22.17 -22.69
CA GLN A 88 11.34 -21.18 -22.83
C GLN A 88 10.78 -19.89 -23.45
N SER A 89 11.27 -18.75 -22.98
CA SER A 89 10.87 -17.44 -23.48
C SER A 89 11.23 -17.31 -24.96
N ASN A 90 10.27 -16.84 -25.75
CA ASN A 90 10.38 -16.64 -27.18
C ASN A 90 10.18 -15.15 -27.50
N LYS A 91 10.96 -14.60 -28.43
CA LYS A 91 10.94 -13.17 -28.76
C LYS A 91 9.57 -12.66 -29.20
N GLU A 92 8.83 -13.42 -30.02
CA GLU A 92 7.51 -13.03 -30.51
C GLU A 92 6.48 -12.99 -29.37
N LEU A 93 6.49 -14.00 -28.50
CA LEU A 93 5.63 -14.02 -27.31
C LEU A 93 5.95 -12.89 -26.34
N ILE A 94 7.25 -12.60 -26.13
CA ILE A 94 7.70 -11.50 -25.27
C ILE A 94 7.16 -10.17 -25.81
N LEU A 95 7.36 -9.89 -27.10
CA LEU A 95 6.90 -8.65 -27.71
C LEU A 95 5.38 -8.53 -27.63
N ALA A 96 4.63 -9.59 -27.98
CA ALA A 96 3.18 -9.58 -27.90
C ALA A 96 2.67 -9.34 -26.46
N ALA A 97 3.27 -10.01 -25.46
CA ALA A 97 2.90 -9.82 -24.06
C ALA A 97 3.23 -8.41 -23.55
N LEU A 98 4.42 -7.89 -23.89
CA LEU A 98 4.82 -6.53 -23.53
C LEU A 98 3.93 -5.49 -24.21
N ASP A 99 3.60 -5.65 -25.48
CA ASP A 99 2.73 -4.73 -26.23
C ASP A 99 1.32 -4.70 -25.62
N ALA A 100 0.75 -5.86 -25.29
CA ALA A 100 -0.56 -5.94 -24.64
C ALA A 100 -0.53 -5.33 -23.23
N THR A 101 0.44 -5.72 -22.40
CA THR A 101 0.57 -5.21 -21.03
C THR A 101 0.87 -3.72 -21.01
N ALA A 102 1.80 -3.23 -21.83
CA ALA A 102 2.08 -1.80 -21.93
C ALA A 102 0.87 -1.04 -22.48
N GLY A 103 0.12 -1.64 -23.41
CA GLY A 103 -1.11 -1.06 -23.93
C GLY A 103 -2.20 -0.88 -22.87
N PHE A 104 -2.40 -1.87 -21.99
CA PHE A 104 -3.27 -1.67 -20.83
C PHE A 104 -2.72 -0.65 -19.83
N GLY A 105 -1.39 -0.64 -19.60
CA GLY A 105 -0.75 0.33 -18.71
C GLY A 105 -0.90 1.78 -19.19
N PHE A 106 -0.83 1.97 -20.50
CA PHE A 106 -1.14 3.23 -21.17
C PHE A 106 -2.58 3.68 -20.91
N ILE A 107 -3.54 2.76 -21.11
CA ILE A 107 -4.96 3.04 -20.94
C ILE A 107 -5.26 3.44 -19.49
N GLU A 108 -4.68 2.73 -18.52
CA GLU A 108 -4.80 3.06 -17.10
C GLU A 108 -4.17 4.41 -16.75
N THR A 109 -3.05 4.77 -17.38
CA THR A 109 -2.47 6.12 -17.26
C THR A 109 -3.43 7.19 -17.79
N GLY A 110 -4.02 6.97 -18.96
CA GLY A 110 -5.04 7.87 -19.52
C GLY A 110 -6.26 8.01 -18.62
N ARG A 111 -6.77 6.92 -18.04
CA ARG A 111 -7.90 6.94 -17.09
C ARG A 111 -7.61 7.80 -15.86
N ARG A 112 -6.40 7.69 -15.32
CA ARG A 112 -5.96 8.51 -14.18
C ARG A 112 -5.99 9.99 -14.55
N LEU A 113 -5.44 10.37 -15.70
CA LEU A 113 -5.45 11.77 -16.16
C LEU A 113 -6.87 12.28 -16.44
N ALA A 114 -7.75 11.44 -17.00
CA ALA A 114 -9.15 11.77 -17.17
C ALA A 114 -9.88 12.00 -15.83
N HIS A 115 -9.61 11.17 -14.82
CA HIS A 115 -10.16 11.34 -13.48
C HIS A 115 -9.60 12.58 -12.77
N ALA A 116 -8.32 12.90 -12.94
CA ALA A 116 -7.71 14.14 -12.46
C ALA A 116 -8.40 15.36 -13.09
N ALA A 117 -8.68 15.32 -14.40
CA ALA A 117 -9.39 16.39 -15.09
C ALA A 117 -10.84 16.55 -14.61
N LEU A 118 -11.55 15.44 -14.37
CA LEU A 118 -12.89 15.46 -13.78
C LEU A 118 -12.89 15.99 -12.35
N ALA A 119 -11.78 15.84 -11.62
CA ALA A 119 -11.58 16.41 -10.29
C ALA A 119 -11.12 17.88 -10.31
N GLY A 120 -10.85 18.45 -11.49
CA GLY A 120 -10.38 19.83 -11.66
C GLY A 120 -8.88 20.04 -11.42
N GLU A 121 -8.09 18.97 -11.37
CA GLU A 121 -6.64 19.04 -11.12
C GLU A 121 -5.83 19.32 -12.40
N CYS A 122 -6.39 19.01 -13.57
CA CYS A 122 -5.82 19.31 -14.88
C CYS A 122 -6.93 19.56 -15.91
N HIS A 123 -6.55 19.96 -17.13
CA HIS A 123 -7.50 20.17 -18.22
C HIS A 123 -7.20 19.22 -19.37
N ILE A 124 -8.24 18.75 -20.07
CA ILE A 124 -8.10 17.94 -21.28
C ILE A 124 -8.63 18.73 -22.46
N ARG A 125 -7.80 18.86 -23.49
CA ARG A 125 -8.14 19.47 -24.78
C ARG A 125 -8.09 18.41 -25.88
N ILE A 126 -9.11 18.41 -26.73
CA ILE A 126 -9.10 17.60 -27.95
C ILE A 126 -8.36 18.41 -29.02
N ILE A 127 -7.31 17.83 -29.61
CA ILE A 127 -6.57 18.46 -30.72
C ILE A 127 -7.18 18.02 -32.05
N ARG A 128 -7.39 16.71 -32.23
CA ARG A 128 -7.99 16.04 -33.40
C ARG A 128 -8.65 14.74 -32.95
N ASP A 129 -9.34 14.06 -33.86
CA ASP A 129 -9.83 12.69 -33.60
C ASP A 129 -8.68 11.81 -33.08
N ASP A 130 -8.91 11.15 -31.95
CA ASP A 130 -7.95 10.32 -31.21
C ASP A 130 -6.66 11.02 -30.74
N SER A 131 -6.61 12.36 -30.74
CA SER A 131 -5.47 13.13 -30.22
C SER A 131 -5.88 14.13 -29.14
N PHE A 132 -5.32 13.94 -27.95
CA PHE A 132 -5.62 14.71 -26.75
C PHE A 132 -4.39 15.43 -26.20
N GLU A 133 -4.64 16.47 -25.44
CA GLU A 133 -3.62 17.18 -24.68
C GLU A 133 -4.10 17.40 -23.26
N ILE A 134 -3.23 17.05 -22.32
CA ILE A 134 -3.45 17.18 -20.89
C ILE A 134 -2.66 18.38 -20.40
N LEU A 135 -3.35 19.44 -19.98
CA LEU A 135 -2.76 20.68 -19.52
C LEU A 135 -2.74 20.69 -17.99
N LEU A 136 -1.53 20.63 -17.44
CA LEU A 136 -1.25 20.73 -16.01
C LEU A 136 -1.12 22.22 -15.62
N PRO A 137 -1.54 22.61 -14.39
CA PRO A 137 -1.40 23.98 -13.91
C PRO A 137 0.06 24.45 -13.81
N LYS A 138 0.32 25.74 -14.06
CA LYS A 138 1.65 26.38 -13.94
C LYS A 138 2.36 26.12 -12.63
N LYS A 139 1.59 26.06 -11.55
CA LYS A 139 2.07 25.76 -10.21
C LYS A 139 1.30 24.56 -9.70
N MET A 140 2.00 23.44 -9.54
CA MET A 140 1.48 22.29 -8.82
C MET A 140 2.19 22.22 -7.48
N PHE A 141 1.41 22.13 -6.41
CA PHE A 141 1.95 21.87 -5.08
C PHE A 141 1.88 20.37 -4.85
N ALA A 142 3.04 19.75 -4.59
CA ALA A 142 3.05 18.35 -4.20
C ALA A 142 2.72 18.25 -2.70
N LEU A 143 1.46 18.48 -2.36
CA LEU A 143 0.96 18.47 -0.98
C LEU A 143 1.20 17.13 -0.29
N GLU A 144 1.18 16.04 -1.06
CA GLU A 144 1.50 14.67 -0.60
C GLU A 144 3.00 14.47 -0.34
N TYR A 145 3.87 15.26 -0.97
CA TYR A 145 5.31 15.00 -1.02
C TYR A 145 5.95 15.01 0.37
N HIS A 146 5.58 15.97 1.22
CA HIS A 146 6.11 16.03 2.57
C HIS A 146 5.75 14.79 3.40
N GLU A 147 4.50 14.33 3.31
CA GLU A 147 4.05 13.10 3.99
C GLU A 147 4.80 11.88 3.46
N GLN A 148 4.91 11.75 2.13
CA GLN A 148 5.65 10.65 1.49
C GLN A 148 7.13 10.64 1.86
N LEU A 149 7.77 11.81 1.94
CA LEU A 149 9.18 11.94 2.35
C LEU A 149 9.41 11.44 3.78
N ILE A 150 8.56 11.84 4.72
CA ILE A 150 8.68 11.41 6.12
C ILE A 150 8.41 9.90 6.22
N GLU A 151 7.36 9.39 5.58
CA GLU A 151 7.10 7.95 5.54
C GLU A 151 8.28 7.17 4.95
N GLN A 152 8.84 7.64 3.84
CA GLN A 152 9.98 7.01 3.19
C GLN A 152 11.22 7.05 4.08
N HIS A 153 11.49 8.17 4.76
CA HIS A 153 12.59 8.30 5.71
C HIS A 153 12.52 7.22 6.79
N TYR A 154 11.38 7.07 7.46
CA TYR A 154 11.21 6.05 8.51
C TYR A 154 11.31 4.62 7.98
N ARG A 155 10.77 4.34 6.79
CA ARG A 155 10.90 3.03 6.14
C ARG A 155 12.36 2.72 5.80
N ASP A 156 13.11 3.71 5.33
CA ASP A 156 14.54 3.56 5.02
C ASP A 156 15.38 3.38 6.28
N GLN A 157 15.11 4.13 7.34
CA GLN A 157 15.78 3.95 8.64
C GLN A 157 15.51 2.55 9.21
N TYR A 158 14.26 2.08 9.17
CA TYR A 158 13.92 0.72 9.58
C TYR A 158 14.71 -0.31 8.76
N ARG A 159 14.76 -0.16 7.44
CA ARG A 159 15.51 -1.06 6.54
C ARG A 159 17.01 -1.06 6.85
N ILE A 160 17.61 0.10 7.09
CA ILE A 160 19.03 0.22 7.47
C ILE A 160 19.29 -0.49 8.81
N ASN A 161 18.47 -0.22 9.82
CA ASN A 161 18.58 -0.83 11.16
C ASN A 161 18.36 -2.35 11.12
N MET A 162 17.38 -2.80 10.34
CA MET A 162 17.11 -4.21 10.09
C MET A 162 18.30 -4.89 9.42
N ASN A 163 18.84 -4.33 8.33
CA ASN A 163 20.02 -4.88 7.65
C ASN A 163 21.24 -4.93 8.57
N ALA A 164 21.45 -3.90 9.41
CA ALA A 164 22.50 -3.90 10.40
C ALA A 164 22.29 -4.98 11.47
N SER A 165 21.06 -5.17 11.93
CA SER A 165 20.70 -6.23 12.89
C SER A 165 20.90 -7.63 12.31
N ILE A 166 20.46 -7.86 11.07
CA ILE A 166 20.69 -9.10 10.33
C ILE A 166 22.19 -9.36 10.18
N ALA A 167 22.97 -8.35 9.80
CA ALA A 167 24.42 -8.49 9.65
C ALA A 167 25.14 -8.79 10.98
N LYS A 168 24.63 -8.27 12.11
CA LYS A 168 25.14 -8.58 13.46
C LYS A 168 24.76 -9.99 13.89
N THR A 169 23.51 -10.40 13.67
CA THR A 169 22.97 -11.70 14.06
C THR A 169 23.53 -12.83 13.20
N PHE A 170 23.63 -12.62 11.88
CA PHE A 170 24.14 -13.61 10.94
C PHE A 170 25.60 -13.29 10.58
N SER A 171 26.51 -13.99 11.24
CA SER A 171 27.95 -13.90 10.95
C SER A 171 28.26 -14.12 9.45
N LYS A 172 29.42 -13.62 8.99
CA LYS A 172 29.96 -13.95 7.64
C LYS A 172 30.00 -15.47 7.39
N ARG A 173 30.18 -16.29 8.44
CA ARG A 173 30.14 -17.75 8.35
C ARG A 173 28.74 -18.25 7.98
N THR A 174 27.69 -17.66 8.57
CA THR A 174 26.31 -18.01 8.25
C THR A 174 25.96 -17.63 6.82
N GLN A 175 26.34 -16.43 6.36
CA GLN A 175 26.12 -16.01 4.97
C GLN A 175 26.80 -16.98 3.97
N LYS A 176 28.06 -17.37 4.24
CA LYS A 176 28.75 -18.39 3.44
C LYS A 176 28.04 -19.75 3.47
N ARG A 177 27.49 -20.15 4.63
CA ARG A 177 26.70 -21.39 4.75
C ARG A 177 25.45 -21.33 3.89
N ILE A 178 24.69 -20.23 3.95
CA ILE A 178 23.49 -20.02 3.12
C ILE A 178 23.84 -20.08 1.63
N ALA A 179 24.88 -19.38 1.17
CA ALA A 179 25.33 -19.43 -0.22
C ALA A 179 25.70 -20.86 -0.68
N LYS A 180 26.41 -21.62 0.17
CA LYS A 180 26.75 -23.02 -0.10
C LYS A 180 25.51 -23.90 -0.19
N LEU A 181 24.53 -23.70 0.70
CA LEU A 181 23.26 -24.43 0.68
C LEU A 181 22.45 -24.12 -0.58
N LEU A 182 22.37 -22.85 -1.00
CA LEU A 182 21.70 -22.47 -2.24
C LEU A 182 22.31 -23.18 -3.45
N SER A 183 23.64 -23.10 -3.60
CA SER A 183 24.35 -23.74 -4.72
C SER A 183 24.25 -25.27 -4.71
N LYS A 184 24.26 -25.90 -3.52
CA LYS A 184 24.14 -27.36 -3.38
C LYS A 184 22.73 -27.87 -3.73
N ASN A 185 21.69 -27.15 -3.34
CA ASN A 185 20.30 -27.62 -3.45
C ASN A 185 19.64 -27.26 -4.77
N VAL A 186 20.27 -26.48 -5.65
CA VAL A 186 19.73 -26.10 -6.96
C VAL A 186 20.28 -26.95 -8.10
N TYR A 187 19.41 -27.28 -9.04
CA TYR A 187 19.71 -28.09 -10.22
C TYR A 187 18.88 -27.68 -11.44
N ILE A 188 19.32 -28.11 -12.63
CA ILE A 188 18.55 -27.95 -13.86
C ILE A 188 17.41 -28.96 -13.84
N PHE A 189 16.17 -28.48 -13.92
CA PHE A 189 15.00 -29.31 -14.14
C PHE A 189 14.73 -29.46 -15.65
N GLY A 190 14.63 -30.71 -16.11
CA GLY A 190 14.58 -31.01 -17.54
C GLY A 190 15.86 -30.55 -18.23
N LYS A 191 15.75 -29.57 -19.14
CA LYS A 191 16.90 -29.04 -19.90
C LYS A 191 17.21 -27.56 -19.63
N TYR A 192 16.20 -26.76 -19.29
CA TYR A 192 16.32 -25.30 -19.24
C TYR A 192 15.70 -24.66 -18.00
N PHE A 193 15.05 -25.45 -17.15
CA PHE A 193 14.27 -24.93 -16.03
C PHE A 193 14.99 -25.17 -14.71
N ILE A 194 14.40 -24.68 -13.63
CA ILE A 194 14.95 -24.74 -12.30
C ILE A 194 14.22 -25.79 -11.46
N GLY A 195 14.98 -26.55 -10.68
CA GLY A 195 14.49 -27.31 -9.53
C GLY A 195 15.38 -27.05 -8.33
N TYR A 196 14.80 -27.06 -7.14
CA TYR A 196 15.58 -27.00 -5.90
C TYR A 196 14.89 -27.76 -4.77
N GLY A 197 15.71 -28.35 -3.90
CA GLY A 197 15.24 -29.02 -2.69
C GLY A 197 14.95 -28.04 -1.54
N ALA A 198 14.13 -28.49 -0.58
CA ALA A 198 13.93 -27.79 0.68
C ALA A 198 15.12 -28.01 1.63
N HIS A 199 15.39 -27.03 2.50
CA HIS A 199 16.40 -27.18 3.55
C HIS A 199 16.02 -26.29 4.74
N PRO A 200 15.84 -26.84 5.96
CA PRO A 200 15.34 -26.08 7.12
C PRO A 200 16.12 -24.79 7.40
N ASP A 201 17.46 -24.82 7.34
CA ASP A 201 18.27 -23.60 7.52
C ASP A 201 17.96 -22.49 6.49
N LEU A 202 17.58 -22.84 5.26
CA LEU A 202 17.19 -21.85 4.25
C LEU A 202 15.79 -21.33 4.55
N ASP A 203 14.89 -22.21 4.97
CA ASP A 203 13.49 -21.90 5.24
C ASP A 203 13.38 -20.90 6.39
N ASP A 204 14.06 -21.18 7.51
CA ASP A 204 14.11 -20.29 8.67
C ASP A 204 14.78 -18.95 8.34
N TYR A 205 15.88 -18.99 7.57
CA TYR A 205 16.60 -17.78 7.18
C TYR A 205 15.73 -16.84 6.34
N PHE A 206 15.08 -17.37 5.29
CA PHE A 206 14.26 -16.55 4.41
C PHE A 206 12.92 -16.17 5.03
N PHE A 207 12.33 -17.02 5.89
CA PHE A 207 11.11 -16.67 6.62
C PHE A 207 11.36 -15.52 7.60
N GLY A 208 12.41 -15.60 8.42
CA GLY A 208 12.78 -14.53 9.34
C GLY A 208 13.11 -13.22 8.61
N PHE A 209 13.82 -13.31 7.48
CA PHE A 209 14.11 -12.16 6.63
C PHE A 209 12.83 -11.53 6.04
N ALA A 210 11.91 -12.35 5.52
CA ALA A 210 10.64 -11.89 4.98
C ALA A 210 9.73 -11.27 6.07
N TYR A 211 9.72 -11.83 7.27
CA TYR A 211 8.93 -11.28 8.38
C TYR A 211 9.43 -9.89 8.78
N ALA A 212 10.74 -9.71 8.85
CA ALA A 212 11.31 -8.39 9.11
C ALA A 212 10.97 -7.39 7.98
N GLN A 213 10.97 -7.84 6.72
CA GLN A 213 10.57 -6.98 5.60
C GLN A 213 9.08 -6.62 5.65
N ILE A 214 8.18 -7.58 5.89
CA ILE A 214 6.73 -7.34 5.86
C ILE A 214 6.29 -6.34 6.95
N MET A 215 6.97 -6.33 8.10
CA MET A 215 6.76 -5.35 9.17
C MET A 215 7.00 -3.91 8.72
N ASN A 216 7.81 -3.69 7.68
CA ASN A 216 8.10 -2.37 7.12
C ASN A 216 7.11 -1.93 6.03
N HIS A 217 6.17 -2.80 5.64
CA HIS A 217 5.15 -2.44 4.65
C HIS A 217 3.97 -1.69 5.29
N SER A 218 3.50 -0.68 4.57
CA SER A 218 2.22 -0.03 4.89
C SER A 218 1.09 -1.06 4.92
N GLY A 219 0.25 -0.99 5.95
CA GLY A 219 -0.88 -1.90 6.14
C GLY A 219 -0.57 -3.15 6.98
N PHE A 220 0.68 -3.38 7.39
CA PHE A 220 1.03 -4.47 8.33
C PHE A 220 0.24 -4.37 9.65
N ASP A 221 0.10 -3.16 10.18
CA ASP A 221 -0.57 -2.85 11.45
C ASP A 221 -2.00 -2.31 11.28
N GLU A 222 -2.62 -2.51 10.11
CA GLU A 222 -3.94 -1.95 9.76
C GLU A 222 -5.08 -2.52 10.63
N PHE A 223 -4.91 -3.76 11.10
CA PHE A 223 -5.87 -4.45 11.94
C PHE A 223 -5.17 -5.16 13.09
N HIS A 224 -5.86 -5.25 14.22
CA HIS A 224 -5.37 -6.05 15.35
C HIS A 224 -5.28 -7.53 14.95
N HIS A 225 -4.17 -8.19 15.32
CA HIS A 225 -3.81 -9.54 14.89
C HIS A 225 -4.89 -10.62 15.15
N ARG A 226 -5.73 -10.42 16.17
CA ARG A 226 -6.83 -11.33 16.56
C ARG A 226 -8.14 -11.15 15.78
N LEU A 227 -8.31 -10.02 15.06
CA LEU A 227 -9.54 -9.79 14.30
C LEU A 227 -9.68 -10.83 13.19
N THR A 228 -10.90 -11.26 12.89
CA THR A 228 -11.14 -12.33 11.92
C THR A 228 -11.79 -11.81 10.64
N PHE A 229 -11.47 -12.50 9.54
CA PHE A 229 -12.04 -12.32 8.21
C PHE A 229 -12.34 -13.70 7.63
N GLY A 230 -13.61 -13.99 7.35
CA GLY A 230 -14.01 -15.33 6.92
C GLY A 230 -13.72 -16.41 7.97
N GLY A 231 -13.75 -16.05 9.26
CA GLY A 231 -13.42 -16.97 10.36
C GLY A 231 -11.91 -17.12 10.65
N VAL A 232 -11.03 -16.69 9.75
CA VAL A 232 -9.57 -16.77 9.91
C VAL A 232 -9.02 -15.48 10.52
N SER A 233 -8.08 -15.56 11.47
CA SER A 233 -7.48 -14.39 12.10
C SER A 233 -6.57 -13.60 11.14
N PHE A 234 -6.54 -12.28 11.30
CA PHE A 234 -5.72 -11.37 10.48
C PHE A 234 -4.24 -11.76 10.50
N HIS A 235 -3.75 -12.21 11.65
CA HIS A 235 -2.37 -12.68 11.78
C HIS A 235 -2.04 -13.85 10.86
N LYS A 236 -2.96 -14.83 10.68
CA LYS A 236 -2.74 -15.95 9.76
C LYS A 236 -2.58 -15.46 8.31
N TYR A 237 -3.32 -14.43 7.90
CA TYR A 237 -3.14 -13.81 6.59
C TYR A 237 -1.79 -13.07 6.46
N VAL A 238 -1.35 -12.35 7.51
CA VAL A 238 -0.03 -11.68 7.52
C VAL A 238 1.10 -12.71 7.44
N LEU A 239 1.03 -13.82 8.19
CA LEU A 239 2.00 -14.91 8.09
C LEU A 239 1.97 -15.57 6.70
N SER A 240 0.81 -15.64 6.06
CA SER A 240 0.71 -16.16 4.68
C SER A 240 1.37 -15.24 3.67
N ALA A 241 1.17 -13.93 3.79
CA ALA A 241 1.88 -12.93 2.99
C ALA A 241 3.39 -12.95 3.26
N THR A 242 3.81 -13.18 4.51
CA THR A 242 5.21 -13.40 4.89
C THR A 242 5.79 -14.62 4.17
N TYR A 243 5.04 -15.73 4.15
CA TYR A 243 5.44 -16.94 3.45
C TYR A 243 5.57 -16.71 1.94
N MET A 244 4.64 -15.99 1.32
CA MET A 244 4.76 -15.63 -0.10
C MET A 244 6.03 -14.81 -0.39
N LEU A 245 6.34 -13.84 0.46
CA LEU A 245 7.54 -13.03 0.34
C LEU A 245 8.81 -13.87 0.55
N SER A 246 8.82 -14.78 1.53
CA SER A 246 9.96 -15.66 1.77
C SER A 246 10.23 -16.59 0.58
N LEU A 247 9.17 -17.14 -0.02
CA LEU A 247 9.27 -17.94 -1.24
C LEU A 247 9.86 -17.15 -2.40
N ALA A 248 9.38 -15.93 -2.64
CA ALA A 248 9.87 -15.09 -3.73
C ALA A 248 11.36 -14.75 -3.58
N ILE A 249 11.77 -14.28 -2.39
CA ILE A 249 13.17 -13.93 -2.12
C ILE A 249 14.06 -15.17 -2.22
N ARG A 250 13.64 -16.30 -1.63
CA ARG A 250 14.40 -17.56 -1.70
C ARG A 250 14.54 -18.04 -3.14
N HIS A 251 13.47 -17.97 -3.92
CA HIS A 251 13.46 -18.38 -5.34
C HIS A 251 14.43 -17.53 -6.18
N GLU A 252 14.44 -16.22 -5.99
CA GLU A 252 15.41 -15.35 -6.68
C GLU A 252 16.86 -15.73 -6.34
N ARG A 253 17.15 -16.05 -5.07
CA ARG A 253 18.49 -16.51 -4.66
C ARG A 253 18.87 -17.86 -5.24
N PHE A 254 17.91 -18.76 -5.42
CA PHE A 254 18.15 -20.02 -6.15
C PHE A 254 18.37 -19.78 -7.64
N CYS A 255 17.65 -18.85 -8.27
CA CYS A 255 17.87 -18.46 -9.66
C CYS A 255 19.29 -17.91 -9.87
N GLU A 256 19.73 -17.00 -8.98
CA GLU A 256 21.10 -16.46 -8.97
C GLU A 256 22.14 -17.57 -8.85
N ALA A 257 21.96 -18.49 -7.91
CA ALA A 257 22.87 -19.62 -7.70
C ALA A 257 22.91 -20.58 -8.92
N LEU A 258 21.77 -20.80 -9.58
CA LEU A 258 21.71 -21.64 -10.78
C LEU A 258 22.44 -20.99 -11.95
N ILE A 259 22.24 -19.70 -12.20
CA ILE A 259 22.91 -18.98 -13.31
C ILE A 259 24.42 -18.96 -13.11
N GLN A 260 24.89 -18.82 -11.86
CA GLN A 260 26.32 -18.90 -11.57
C GLN A 260 26.89 -20.29 -11.88
N LYS A 261 26.11 -21.36 -11.65
CA LYS A 261 26.51 -22.75 -11.93
C LYS A 261 26.41 -23.07 -13.42
N GLU A 262 25.41 -22.53 -14.09
CA GLU A 262 24.99 -22.88 -15.45
C GLU A 262 24.64 -21.60 -16.24
N PRO A 263 25.65 -20.84 -16.72
CA PRO A 263 25.44 -19.52 -17.34
C PRO A 263 24.59 -19.51 -18.61
N GLN A 264 24.40 -20.66 -19.25
CA GLN A 264 23.51 -20.83 -20.40
C GLN A 264 22.02 -20.74 -20.06
N ILE A 265 21.65 -20.91 -18.79
CA ILE A 265 20.26 -20.78 -18.34
C ILE A 265 19.88 -19.30 -18.32
N ARG A 266 18.81 -18.96 -19.03
CA ARG A 266 18.30 -17.58 -19.05
C ARG A 266 17.45 -17.35 -17.81
N LEU A 267 17.76 -16.29 -17.05
CA LEU A 267 17.00 -15.90 -15.86
C LEU A 267 15.48 -15.80 -16.12
N ARG A 268 15.12 -15.24 -17.28
CA ARG A 268 13.73 -15.07 -17.74
C ARG A 268 12.96 -16.38 -17.89
N ASP A 269 13.66 -17.50 -18.09
CA ASP A 269 13.04 -18.83 -18.21
C ASP A 269 12.74 -19.48 -16.84
N ILE A 270 13.31 -18.95 -15.75
CA ILE A 270 13.29 -19.59 -14.43
C ILE A 270 12.74 -18.70 -13.29
N LEU A 271 12.61 -17.38 -13.48
CA LEU A 271 12.12 -16.47 -12.44
C LEU A 271 10.66 -16.71 -12.05
N THR A 272 9.77 -16.89 -13.03
CA THR A 272 8.35 -17.16 -12.77
C THR A 272 8.10 -18.65 -12.91
N ILE A 273 7.58 -19.26 -11.84
CA ILE A 273 7.33 -20.69 -11.76
C ILE A 273 5.87 -20.98 -11.44
N THR A 274 5.44 -22.18 -11.81
CA THR A 274 4.14 -22.73 -11.44
C THR A 274 4.30 -23.75 -10.32
N CYS A 275 3.24 -23.99 -9.55
CA CYS A 275 3.17 -25.10 -8.61
C CYS A 275 1.81 -25.78 -8.65
N ASP A 276 1.77 -27.01 -8.13
CA ASP A 276 0.52 -27.68 -7.82
C ASP A 276 -0.21 -26.94 -6.68
N LYS A 277 -1.52 -26.78 -6.83
CA LYS A 277 -2.38 -26.05 -5.90
C LYS A 277 -2.57 -26.80 -4.58
N GLN A 278 -2.73 -28.12 -4.64
CA GLN A 278 -2.95 -28.96 -3.47
C GLN A 278 -1.67 -29.07 -2.63
N GLU A 279 -0.53 -29.30 -3.27
CA GLU A 279 0.77 -29.29 -2.58
C GLU A 279 1.05 -27.93 -1.93
N PHE A 280 0.72 -26.84 -2.63
CA PHE A 280 0.88 -25.49 -2.08
C PHE A 280 -0.02 -25.24 -0.86
N ARG A 281 -1.26 -25.73 -0.89
CA ARG A 281 -2.20 -25.67 0.23
C ARG A 281 -1.68 -26.44 1.45
N GLU A 282 -1.17 -27.64 1.24
CA GLU A 282 -0.57 -28.46 2.31
C GLU A 282 0.65 -27.78 2.93
N SER A 283 1.53 -27.24 2.07
CA SER A 283 2.69 -26.47 2.51
C SER A 283 2.30 -25.22 3.30
N LEU A 284 1.21 -24.54 2.93
CA LEU A 284 0.70 -23.39 3.69
C LEU A 284 0.26 -23.80 5.10
N VAL A 285 -0.45 -24.92 5.25
CA VAL A 285 -0.84 -25.45 6.57
C VAL A 285 0.40 -25.76 7.41
N GLU A 286 1.37 -26.47 6.83
CA GLU A 286 2.61 -26.87 7.52
C GLU A 286 3.39 -25.65 8.01
N VAL A 287 3.68 -24.71 7.11
CA VAL A 287 4.50 -23.53 7.40
C VAL A 287 3.84 -22.63 8.45
N LEU A 288 2.53 -22.38 8.33
CA LEU A 288 1.84 -21.55 9.31
C LEU A 288 1.78 -22.21 10.68
N ASN A 289 1.59 -23.53 10.75
CA ASN A 289 1.63 -24.26 12.02
C ASN A 289 3.04 -24.42 12.59
N HIS A 290 4.07 -24.32 11.77
CA HIS A 290 5.46 -24.33 12.22
C HIS A 290 5.86 -22.99 12.86
N TYR A 291 5.62 -21.87 12.18
CA TYR A 291 6.04 -20.54 12.67
C TYR A 291 5.01 -19.86 13.58
N GLY A 292 3.73 -20.14 13.37
CA GLY A 292 2.61 -19.55 14.08
C GLY A 292 2.64 -19.66 15.62
N PRO A 293 3.01 -20.81 16.23
CA PRO A 293 3.05 -20.97 17.68
C PRO A 293 3.96 -19.97 18.43
N SER A 294 4.90 -19.32 17.72
CA SER A 294 5.73 -18.25 18.29
C SER A 294 4.97 -16.93 18.52
N PHE A 295 3.74 -16.81 18.03
CA PHE A 295 2.91 -15.62 18.13
C PHE A 295 1.80 -15.78 19.17
N GLU A 296 1.55 -14.71 19.92
CA GLU A 296 0.56 -14.70 20.99
C GLU A 296 -0.85 -15.02 20.45
N ASN A 297 -1.56 -15.96 21.09
CA ASN A 297 -2.91 -16.39 20.72
C ASN A 297 -3.02 -17.04 19.33
N PHE A 298 -1.92 -17.56 18.79
CA PHE A 298 -1.99 -18.35 17.57
C PHE A 298 -2.80 -19.63 17.81
N THR A 299 -3.74 -19.90 16.91
CA THR A 299 -4.46 -21.17 16.84
C THR A 299 -3.99 -21.94 15.62
N PRO A 300 -3.88 -23.28 15.69
CA PRO A 300 -3.50 -24.09 14.54
C PRO A 300 -4.34 -23.77 13.30
N VAL A 301 -3.68 -23.75 12.15
CA VAL A 301 -4.29 -23.60 10.84
C VAL A 301 -4.81 -24.95 10.39
N THR A 302 -6.08 -25.00 10.02
CA THR A 302 -6.71 -26.17 9.44
C THR A 302 -6.60 -26.15 7.91
N SER A 303 -6.98 -27.26 7.30
CA SER A 303 -7.21 -27.38 5.87
C SER A 303 -8.21 -26.32 5.34
N GLU A 304 -9.32 -26.10 6.06
CA GLU A 304 -10.35 -25.12 5.69
C GLU A 304 -9.86 -23.66 5.84
N ASP A 305 -9.06 -23.39 6.88
CA ASP A 305 -8.38 -22.09 7.04
C ASP A 305 -7.47 -21.83 5.83
N ALA A 306 -6.72 -22.83 5.38
CA ALA A 306 -5.83 -22.70 4.23
C ALA A 306 -6.60 -22.43 2.93
N ASP A 307 -7.74 -23.08 2.70
CA ASP A 307 -8.62 -22.78 1.56
C ASP A 307 -9.12 -21.33 1.60
N THR A 308 -9.52 -20.86 2.78
CA THR A 308 -9.98 -19.49 3.02
C THR A 308 -8.86 -18.48 2.77
N ILE A 309 -7.63 -18.79 3.20
CA ILE A 309 -6.45 -17.96 2.94
C ILE A 309 -6.12 -17.94 1.45
N LEU A 310 -6.06 -19.10 0.78
CA LEU A 310 -5.79 -19.18 -0.65
C LEU A 310 -6.81 -18.41 -1.47
N LYS A 311 -8.07 -18.38 -1.02
CA LYS A 311 -9.14 -17.58 -1.63
C LYS A 311 -8.76 -16.09 -1.72
N VAL A 312 -8.08 -15.57 -0.70
CA VAL A 312 -7.64 -14.17 -0.57
C VAL A 312 -6.32 -13.93 -1.30
N MET A 313 -5.39 -14.87 -1.23
CA MET A 313 -4.04 -14.71 -1.80
C MET A 313 -4.00 -14.91 -3.33
N THR A 314 -5.05 -15.48 -3.91
CA THR A 314 -5.08 -15.91 -5.32
C THR A 314 -6.10 -15.14 -6.14
N VAL A 315 -5.70 -14.65 -7.30
CA VAL A 315 -6.62 -14.20 -8.36
C VAL A 315 -7.08 -15.42 -9.15
N ARG A 316 -8.40 -15.53 -9.27
CA ARG A 316 -9.15 -16.59 -9.95
C ARG A 316 -10.22 -15.98 -10.82
N ARG A 317 -10.79 -16.80 -11.70
CA ARG A 317 -11.88 -16.38 -12.59
C ARG A 317 -13.11 -15.86 -11.85
N ASP A 318 -13.36 -16.35 -10.63
CA ASP A 318 -14.51 -15.96 -9.79
C ASP A 318 -14.32 -14.64 -9.00
N ASN A 319 -13.09 -14.10 -8.95
CA ASN A 319 -12.77 -12.91 -8.15
C ASN A 319 -12.02 -11.81 -8.91
N LEU A 320 -12.08 -11.81 -10.24
CA LEU A 320 -11.38 -10.85 -11.11
C LEU A 320 -11.68 -9.37 -10.82
N LYS A 321 -12.80 -9.08 -10.14
CA LYS A 321 -13.14 -7.72 -9.68
C LYS A 321 -12.12 -7.10 -8.73
N ILE A 322 -11.27 -7.91 -8.08
CA ILE A 322 -10.13 -7.42 -7.28
C ILE A 322 -9.17 -6.59 -8.15
N LEU A 323 -9.10 -6.88 -9.45
CA LEU A 323 -8.21 -6.22 -10.43
C LEU A 323 -8.89 -5.09 -11.21
N GLU A 324 -10.15 -4.76 -10.91
CA GLU A 324 -10.87 -3.65 -11.57
C GLU A 324 -10.41 -2.24 -11.20
N PRO A 325 -10.04 -1.94 -9.94
CA PRO A 325 -9.62 -0.59 -9.56
C PRO A 325 -8.40 -0.13 -10.37
N THR A 326 -8.36 1.17 -10.71
CA THR A 326 -7.16 1.76 -11.32
C THR A 326 -5.98 1.58 -10.36
N MET A 327 -4.84 1.10 -10.84
CA MET A 327 -3.68 0.74 -10.00
C MET A 327 -3.96 -0.40 -9.01
N ALA A 328 -4.80 -1.37 -9.40
CA ALA A 328 -4.95 -2.60 -8.63
C ALA A 328 -3.58 -3.22 -8.30
N PRO A 329 -3.34 -3.65 -7.05
CA PRO A 329 -2.09 -4.29 -6.70
C PRO A 329 -1.93 -5.60 -7.47
N VAL A 330 -0.68 -5.93 -7.80
CA VAL A 330 -0.36 -7.13 -8.57
C VAL A 330 -0.49 -8.36 -7.65
N PRO A 331 -1.17 -9.45 -8.08
CA PRO A 331 -1.47 -10.58 -7.20
C PRO A 331 -0.28 -11.44 -6.80
N PHE A 332 -0.32 -12.02 -5.60
CA PHE A 332 0.67 -13.02 -5.18
C PHE A 332 0.64 -14.26 -6.08
N LEU A 333 -0.57 -14.75 -6.32
CA LEU A 333 -0.84 -15.98 -7.04
C LEU A 333 -1.90 -15.72 -8.11
N VAL A 334 -1.71 -16.32 -9.28
CA VAL A 334 -2.71 -16.37 -10.34
C VAL A 334 -3.07 -17.84 -10.57
N GLU A 335 -4.36 -18.16 -10.46
CA GLU A 335 -4.85 -19.50 -10.76
C GLU A 335 -4.87 -19.70 -12.28
N PHE A 336 -4.04 -20.64 -12.73
CA PHE A 336 -3.98 -21.01 -14.14
C PHE A 336 -5.10 -22.01 -14.46
N SER A 337 -5.20 -23.07 -13.64
CA SER A 337 -6.21 -24.11 -13.71
C SER A 337 -6.63 -24.55 -12.30
N ASP A 338 -7.58 -25.47 -12.19
CA ASP A 338 -8.04 -26.02 -10.91
C ASP A 338 -6.92 -26.70 -10.10
N SER A 339 -5.84 -27.14 -10.76
CA SER A 339 -4.70 -27.81 -10.12
C SER A 339 -3.41 -26.99 -10.10
N ALA A 340 -3.34 -25.84 -10.77
CA ALA A 340 -2.08 -25.11 -10.94
C ALA A 340 -2.16 -23.62 -10.61
N LEU A 341 -1.15 -23.14 -9.89
CA LEU A 341 -0.95 -21.74 -9.54
C LEU A 341 0.33 -21.21 -10.20
N ILE A 342 0.32 -19.96 -10.64
CA ILE A 342 1.52 -19.20 -11.02
C ILE A 342 1.97 -18.36 -9.84
N LYS A 343 3.25 -18.48 -9.45
CA LYS A 343 3.87 -17.67 -8.38
C LYS A 343 4.55 -16.46 -9.00
N CYS A 344 4.15 -15.27 -8.57
CA CYS A 344 4.68 -14.02 -9.11
C CYS A 344 5.69 -13.42 -8.11
N CYS A 345 6.98 -13.47 -8.45
CA CYS A 345 8.06 -13.14 -7.51
C CYS A 345 8.13 -11.64 -7.18
N ALA A 346 7.93 -10.77 -8.19
CA ALA A 346 7.90 -9.33 -8.01
C ALA A 346 6.70 -8.89 -7.16
N CYS A 347 5.57 -9.58 -7.32
CA CYS A 347 4.30 -9.19 -6.71
C CYS A 347 4.32 -9.34 -5.20
N ALA A 348 4.98 -10.39 -4.69
CA ALA A 348 5.19 -10.57 -3.26
C ALA A 348 6.03 -9.44 -2.64
N GLN A 349 6.79 -8.68 -3.43
CA GLN A 349 7.72 -7.64 -2.98
C GLN A 349 7.21 -6.19 -3.15
N ILE A 350 6.40 -5.90 -4.17
CA ILE A 350 6.03 -4.50 -4.53
C ILE A 350 4.83 -3.94 -3.74
N GLY A 351 4.07 -4.80 -3.07
CA GLY A 351 2.90 -4.35 -2.29
C GLY A 351 2.09 -5.50 -1.70
N PRO A 352 2.73 -6.44 -0.97
CA PRO A 352 2.07 -7.63 -0.45
C PRO A 352 0.85 -7.28 0.42
N MET A 353 0.99 -6.27 1.28
CA MET A 353 -0.09 -5.84 2.18
C MET A 353 -1.22 -5.11 1.45
N ASP A 354 -0.92 -4.33 0.41
CA ASP A 354 -1.94 -3.65 -0.39
C ASP A 354 -2.82 -4.66 -1.13
N PHE A 355 -2.23 -5.71 -1.71
CA PHE A 355 -2.99 -6.80 -2.30
C PHE A 355 -3.83 -7.52 -1.24
N LEU A 356 -3.22 -7.91 -0.12
CA LEU A 356 -3.91 -8.62 0.94
C LEU A 356 -5.14 -7.84 1.46
N LEU A 357 -4.98 -6.56 1.78
CA LEU A 357 -6.07 -5.74 2.32
C LEU A 357 -7.19 -5.53 1.29
N ASN A 358 -6.86 -5.33 0.01
CA ASN A 358 -7.86 -5.23 -1.06
C ASN A 358 -8.62 -6.54 -1.26
N SER A 359 -7.92 -7.68 -1.24
CA SER A 359 -8.52 -9.00 -1.37
C SER A 359 -9.37 -9.37 -0.15
N LEU A 360 -8.97 -9.00 1.08
CA LEU A 360 -9.79 -9.18 2.28
C LEU A 360 -11.08 -8.38 2.20
N ARG A 361 -10.99 -7.11 1.79
CA ARG A 361 -12.16 -6.25 1.60
C ARG A 361 -13.14 -6.84 0.57
N TYR A 362 -12.62 -7.33 -0.55
CA TYR A 362 -13.46 -7.94 -1.58
C TYR A 362 -14.14 -9.22 -1.11
N ASN A 363 -13.39 -10.15 -0.52
CA ASN A 363 -13.92 -11.46 -0.13
C ASN A 363 -14.78 -11.42 1.14
N PHE A 364 -14.50 -10.49 2.06
CA PHE A 364 -15.09 -10.41 3.40
C PHE A 364 -15.53 -8.99 3.78
N GLN A 365 -16.24 -8.30 2.88
CA GLN A 365 -16.64 -6.90 3.06
C GLN A 365 -17.33 -6.62 4.42
N LYS A 366 -18.23 -7.51 4.88
CA LYS A 366 -18.90 -7.36 6.19
C LYS A 366 -17.95 -7.40 7.37
N ASP A 367 -16.99 -8.35 7.36
CA ASP A 367 -15.98 -8.43 8.42
C ASP A 367 -15.04 -7.22 8.36
N TYR A 368 -14.68 -6.79 7.14
CA TYR A 368 -13.86 -5.60 6.92
C TYR A 368 -14.50 -4.34 7.50
N ASP A 369 -15.76 -4.07 7.17
CA ASP A 369 -16.49 -2.89 7.67
C ASP A 369 -16.67 -2.91 9.19
N ARG A 370 -16.93 -4.10 9.78
CA ARG A 370 -16.99 -4.26 11.24
C ARG A 370 -15.64 -3.97 11.88
N ASN A 371 -14.57 -4.57 11.36
CA ASN A 371 -13.23 -4.44 11.92
C ASN A 371 -12.68 -3.02 11.77
N GLN A 372 -13.06 -2.28 10.72
CA GLN A 372 -12.70 -0.86 10.53
C GLN A 372 -13.11 0.03 11.70
N GLN A 373 -14.26 -0.25 12.33
CA GLN A 373 -14.77 0.53 13.47
C GLN A 373 -13.85 0.46 14.70
N THR A 374 -12.95 -0.53 14.77
CA THR A 374 -12.02 -0.71 15.89
C THR A 374 -10.70 0.05 15.73
N ARG A 375 -10.43 0.59 14.53
CA ARG A 375 -9.13 1.19 14.20
C ARG A 375 -8.88 2.50 14.93
N GLU A 376 -9.89 3.37 15.04
CA GLU A 376 -9.76 4.64 15.78
C GLU A 376 -9.54 4.41 17.28
N GLN A 377 -10.16 3.37 17.85
CA GLN A 377 -9.88 2.96 19.23
C GLN A 377 -8.42 2.52 19.41
N SER A 378 -7.90 1.70 18.50
CA SER A 378 -6.50 1.25 18.52
C SER A 378 -5.53 2.44 18.39
N MET A 379 -5.82 3.37 17.47
CA MET A 379 -5.06 4.58 17.25
C MET A 379 -5.05 5.49 18.49
N ARG A 380 -6.18 5.61 19.19
CA ARG A 380 -6.29 6.36 20.45
C ARG A 380 -5.42 5.75 21.55
N LEU A 381 -5.43 4.43 21.71
CA LEU A 381 -4.59 3.74 22.71
C LEU A 381 -3.10 3.94 22.42
N ALA A 382 -2.70 3.83 21.14
CA ALA A 382 -1.32 4.07 20.73
C ALA A 382 -0.91 5.54 20.97
N LEU A 383 -1.80 6.50 20.70
CA LEU A 383 -1.54 7.92 20.93
C LEU A 383 -1.23 8.18 22.40
N LYS A 384 -2.07 7.69 23.31
CA LYS A 384 -1.86 7.86 24.75
C LYS A 384 -0.52 7.30 25.20
N ARG A 385 -0.18 6.08 24.75
CA ARG A 385 1.08 5.43 25.10
C ARG A 385 2.27 6.28 24.65
N ILE A 386 2.31 6.68 23.38
CA ILE A 386 3.44 7.41 22.79
C ILE A 386 3.64 8.78 23.47
N ILE A 387 2.57 9.54 23.71
CA ILE A 387 2.70 10.86 24.34
C ILE A 387 3.16 10.72 25.80
N SER A 388 2.57 9.78 26.56
CA SER A 388 2.87 9.61 27.99
C SER A 388 4.29 9.11 28.26
N GLU A 389 4.93 8.45 27.30
CA GLU A 389 6.33 8.03 27.39
C GLU A 389 7.30 9.22 27.36
N ILE A 390 6.87 10.37 26.82
CA ILE A 390 7.74 11.51 26.49
C ILE A 390 7.38 12.77 27.26
N ILE A 391 6.08 13.09 27.36
CA ILE A 391 5.57 14.26 28.09
C ILE A 391 4.98 13.78 29.42
N PRO A 392 5.55 14.23 30.56
CA PRO A 392 5.11 13.78 31.88
C PRO A 392 3.76 14.39 32.30
N ASP A 393 3.13 13.76 33.30
CA ASP A 393 1.98 14.31 34.06
C ASP A 393 0.73 14.65 33.24
N LEU A 394 0.52 13.99 32.10
CA LEU A 394 -0.66 14.20 31.27
C LEU A 394 -1.92 13.50 31.80
N THR A 395 -3.06 14.17 31.62
CA THR A 395 -4.40 13.60 31.84
C THR A 395 -5.10 13.36 30.51
N PHE A 396 -5.72 12.19 30.36
CA PHE A 396 -6.41 11.79 29.13
C PHE A 396 -7.89 11.52 29.35
N ILE A 397 -8.73 11.99 28.43
CA ILE A 397 -10.17 11.78 28.48
C ILE A 397 -10.66 11.33 27.11
N ASP A 398 -11.36 10.20 27.08
CA ASP A 398 -11.82 9.56 25.85
C ASP A 398 -13.26 9.93 25.51
N ALA A 399 -13.51 10.08 24.20
CA ALA A 399 -14.86 10.17 23.63
C ALA A 399 -15.74 11.21 24.34
N VAL A 400 -15.28 12.46 24.36
CA VAL A 400 -16.02 13.58 24.97
C VAL A 400 -17.10 14.03 24.00
N LYS A 401 -18.35 13.99 24.44
CA LYS A 401 -19.49 14.50 23.68
C LYS A 401 -19.72 15.97 24.02
N ILE A 402 -19.56 16.85 23.04
CA ILE A 402 -19.85 18.27 23.18
C ILE A 402 -21.35 18.48 23.01
N ARG A 403 -21.94 19.19 23.96
CA ARG A 403 -23.38 19.46 24.01
C ARG A 403 -23.67 20.94 24.16
N LYS A 404 -24.78 21.36 23.57
CA LYS A 404 -25.39 22.69 23.74
C LYS A 404 -26.89 22.49 23.78
N ASP A 405 -27.55 23.06 24.79
CA ASP A 405 -29.00 22.91 25.03
C ASP A 405 -29.48 21.45 25.02
N GLY A 406 -28.71 20.54 25.62
CA GLY A 406 -29.01 19.11 25.71
C GLY A 406 -28.74 18.30 24.43
N ARG A 407 -28.53 18.95 23.28
CA ARG A 407 -28.21 18.30 21.99
C ARG A 407 -26.72 18.04 21.87
N ILE A 408 -26.35 16.90 21.27
CA ILE A 408 -24.95 16.59 20.94
C ILE A 408 -24.61 17.36 19.67
N LEU A 409 -23.61 18.23 19.75
CA LEU A 409 -23.11 18.97 18.59
C LEU A 409 -22.06 18.15 17.83
N THR A 410 -21.10 17.59 18.56
CA THR A 410 -20.02 16.76 18.00
C THR A 410 -19.35 15.96 19.11
N ASP A 411 -18.43 15.08 18.75
CA ASP A 411 -17.57 14.31 19.63
C ASP A 411 -16.09 14.68 19.45
N ILE A 412 -15.31 14.42 20.49
CA ILE A 412 -13.86 14.57 20.52
C ILE A 412 -13.30 13.21 20.90
N ASP A 413 -12.47 12.63 20.02
CA ASP A 413 -11.97 11.27 20.21
C ASP A 413 -11.08 11.14 21.44
N CYS A 414 -10.22 12.14 21.65
CA CYS A 414 -9.33 12.22 22.81
C CYS A 414 -9.07 13.67 23.22
N VAL A 415 -9.08 13.93 24.53
CA VAL A 415 -8.62 15.19 25.13
C VAL A 415 -7.37 14.90 25.93
N VAL A 416 -6.31 15.66 25.68
CA VAL A 416 -5.04 15.61 26.41
C VAL A 416 -4.88 16.91 27.17
N ILE A 417 -4.61 16.81 28.47
CA ILE A 417 -4.44 17.96 29.36
C ILE A 417 -3.07 17.88 30.00
N GLU A 418 -2.35 18.99 29.99
CA GLU A 418 -1.11 19.20 30.75
C GLU A 418 -1.46 20.09 31.96
N PRO A 419 -1.67 19.51 33.16
CA PRO A 419 -2.18 20.26 34.32
C PRO A 419 -1.24 21.37 34.79
N SER A 420 0.07 21.21 34.58
CA SER A 420 1.10 22.17 34.99
C SER A 420 1.04 23.48 34.21
N SER A 421 0.70 23.45 32.92
CA SER A 421 0.58 24.62 32.06
C SER A 421 -0.87 25.06 31.83
N GLY A 422 -1.84 24.17 32.12
CA GLY A 422 -3.25 24.36 31.78
C GLY A 422 -3.53 24.30 30.28
N ALA A 423 -2.62 23.70 29.50
CA ALA A 423 -2.80 23.47 28.08
C ALA A 423 -3.75 22.27 27.86
N VAL A 424 -4.68 22.45 26.93
CA VAL A 424 -5.66 21.44 26.52
C VAL A 424 -5.54 21.21 25.02
N LEU A 425 -5.30 19.96 24.62
CA LEU A 425 -5.29 19.53 23.23
C LEU A 425 -6.51 18.65 22.95
N LEU A 426 -7.40 19.13 22.08
CA LEU A 426 -8.58 18.41 21.60
C LEU A 426 -8.21 17.68 20.31
N ILE A 427 -8.32 16.36 20.31
CA ILE A 427 -7.84 15.51 19.22
C ILE A 427 -9.01 14.83 18.53
N GLN A 428 -9.11 15.03 17.22
CA GLN A 428 -9.92 14.23 16.31
C GLN A 428 -9.04 13.23 15.57
N LEU A 429 -9.36 11.95 15.66
CA LEU A 429 -8.71 10.86 14.95
C LEU A 429 -9.50 10.55 13.67
N LYS A 430 -8.78 10.24 12.58
CA LYS A 430 -9.38 9.78 11.33
C LYS A 430 -8.57 8.66 10.71
N HIS A 431 -9.17 7.49 10.58
CA HIS A 431 -8.50 6.35 9.94
C HIS A 431 -8.92 6.20 8.48
N GLN A 432 -8.21 6.86 7.57
CA GLN A 432 -8.42 6.67 6.13
C GLN A 432 -7.79 5.36 5.65
N ASP A 433 -8.51 4.60 4.83
CA ASP A 433 -7.92 3.49 4.07
C ASP A 433 -6.89 4.02 3.06
N HIS A 434 -5.88 3.20 2.74
CA HIS A 434 -5.03 3.36 1.55
C HIS A 434 -5.88 3.46 0.28
N TYR A 435 -5.70 4.52 -0.52
CA TYR A 435 -6.29 4.62 -1.86
C TYR A 435 -5.27 4.35 -2.98
N GLY A 436 -4.00 4.09 -2.64
CA GLY A 436 -2.92 3.88 -3.60
C GLY A 436 -2.79 5.05 -4.55
N ALA A 437 -2.79 4.78 -5.85
CA ALA A 437 -2.75 5.80 -6.90
C ALA A 437 -4.09 5.97 -7.66
N ASP A 438 -5.20 5.48 -7.07
CA ASP A 438 -6.55 5.67 -7.59
C ASP A 438 -7.04 7.11 -7.27
N ILE A 439 -6.95 7.98 -8.27
CA ILE A 439 -7.28 9.40 -8.15
C ILE A 439 -8.76 9.59 -7.80
N ARG A 440 -9.66 8.74 -8.31
CA ARG A 440 -11.09 8.86 -8.01
C ARG A 440 -11.38 8.52 -6.55
N ARG A 441 -10.78 7.45 -6.03
CA ARG A 441 -10.88 7.10 -4.60
C ARG A 441 -10.26 8.18 -3.73
N ARG A 442 -9.12 8.74 -4.14
CA ARG A 442 -8.47 9.88 -3.48
C ARG A 442 -9.41 11.07 -3.37
N SER A 443 -9.95 11.58 -4.49
CA SER A 443 -10.83 12.76 -4.49
C SER A 443 -12.07 12.54 -3.61
N ASN A 444 -12.68 11.35 -3.66
CA ASN A 444 -13.84 11.02 -2.83
C ASN A 444 -13.50 11.00 -1.33
N ARG A 445 -12.38 10.38 -0.95
CA ARG A 445 -11.96 10.26 0.46
C ARG A 445 -11.48 11.59 1.03
N SER A 446 -10.64 12.32 0.29
CA SER A 446 -10.19 13.66 0.64
C SER A 446 -11.37 14.62 0.77
N GLY A 447 -12.34 14.56 -0.15
CA GLY A 447 -13.57 15.34 -0.08
C GLY A 447 -14.41 15.05 1.17
N LYS A 448 -14.57 13.77 1.52
CA LYS A 448 -15.27 13.35 2.76
C LYS A 448 -14.54 13.85 4.01
N LEU A 449 -13.22 13.64 4.09
CA LEU A 449 -12.41 14.08 5.23
C LEU A 449 -12.50 15.59 5.43
N LYS A 450 -12.31 16.38 4.35
CA LYS A 450 -12.40 17.84 4.41
C LYS A 450 -13.74 18.30 4.99
N LYS A 451 -14.85 17.72 4.53
CA LYS A 451 -16.19 18.05 5.03
C LYS A 451 -16.36 17.73 6.51
N GLU A 452 -15.94 16.54 6.93
CA GLU A 452 -16.03 16.12 8.34
C GLU A 452 -15.18 17.01 9.26
N VAL A 453 -13.93 17.28 8.86
CA VAL A 453 -13.01 18.09 9.65
C VAL A 453 -13.44 19.55 9.70
N ALA A 454 -13.87 20.14 8.59
CA ALA A 454 -14.39 21.50 8.58
C ALA A 454 -15.61 21.66 9.49
N SER A 455 -16.55 20.70 9.44
CA SER A 455 -17.71 20.69 10.32
C SER A 455 -17.31 20.59 11.79
N TRP A 456 -16.34 19.72 12.10
CA TRP A 456 -15.83 19.54 13.46
C TRP A 456 -15.15 20.81 13.99
N LEU A 457 -14.21 21.38 13.23
CA LEU A 457 -13.49 22.60 13.60
C LEU A 457 -14.43 23.77 13.86
N ASN A 458 -15.40 24.00 12.96
CA ASN A 458 -16.38 25.08 13.14
C ASN A 458 -17.23 24.88 14.40
N THR A 459 -17.63 23.64 14.68
CA THR A 459 -18.43 23.29 15.86
C THR A 459 -17.64 23.50 17.15
N ILE A 460 -16.39 23.03 17.20
CA ILE A 460 -15.53 23.19 18.37
C ILE A 460 -15.17 24.65 18.61
N ARG A 461 -14.90 25.44 17.55
CA ARG A 461 -14.64 26.88 17.67
C ARG A 461 -15.85 27.64 18.21
N ASP A 462 -17.05 27.41 17.66
CA ASP A 462 -18.29 28.03 18.17
C ASP A 462 -18.51 27.67 19.65
N TRP A 463 -18.34 26.40 20.00
CA TRP A 463 -18.46 25.93 21.38
C TRP A 463 -17.42 26.61 22.29
N ALA A 464 -16.14 26.64 21.91
CA ALA A 464 -15.08 27.24 22.70
C ALA A 464 -15.27 28.77 22.90
N GLN A 465 -15.86 29.47 21.92
CA GLN A 465 -16.14 30.90 22.00
C GLN A 465 -17.40 31.22 22.82
N THR A 466 -18.41 30.34 22.81
CA THR A 466 -19.72 30.60 23.43
C THR A 466 -19.90 29.98 24.81
N THR A 467 -19.06 29.02 25.21
CA THR A 467 -19.15 28.30 26.49
C THR A 467 -18.32 28.96 27.58
N ALA A 468 -18.92 29.20 28.74
CA ALA A 468 -18.22 29.77 29.89
C ALA A 468 -17.19 28.76 30.46
N ARG A 469 -16.07 29.27 30.99
CA ARG A 469 -14.97 28.41 31.50
C ARG A 469 -15.40 27.31 32.48
N PRO A 470 -16.29 27.54 33.47
CA PRO A 470 -16.74 26.47 34.37
C PRO A 470 -17.51 25.35 33.66
N GLU A 471 -18.33 25.73 32.66
CA GLU A 471 -19.08 24.78 31.84
C GLU A 471 -18.13 23.98 30.93
N MET A 472 -17.09 24.63 30.40
CA MET A 472 -16.04 23.99 29.63
C MET A 472 -15.24 22.99 30.46
N SER A 473 -14.80 23.37 31.67
CA SER A 473 -14.16 22.44 32.61
C SER A 473 -15.06 21.26 32.94
N SER A 474 -16.37 21.48 33.10
CA SER A 474 -17.33 20.40 33.34
C SER A 474 -17.49 19.48 32.13
N ALA A 475 -17.64 20.03 30.93
CA ALA A 475 -17.77 19.26 29.68
C ALA A 475 -16.52 18.40 29.41
N LEU A 476 -15.34 18.97 29.66
CA LEU A 476 -14.05 18.29 29.57
C LEU A 476 -13.73 17.47 30.83
N ARG A 477 -14.64 17.33 31.81
CA ARG A 477 -14.46 16.54 33.04
C ARG A 477 -13.17 16.87 33.82
N LEU A 478 -12.76 18.14 33.81
CA LEU A 478 -11.58 18.62 34.54
C LEU A 478 -11.87 18.77 36.03
N ALA A 479 -10.85 18.48 36.85
CA ALA A 479 -10.90 18.86 38.26
C ALA A 479 -10.97 20.39 38.39
N LYS A 480 -11.71 20.88 39.41
CA LYS A 480 -11.89 22.33 39.64
C LYS A 480 -10.58 23.11 39.81
N THR A 481 -9.49 22.43 40.13
CA THR A 481 -8.16 22.99 40.37
C THR A 481 -7.31 23.15 39.11
N VAL A 482 -7.71 22.58 37.97
CA VAL A 482 -6.94 22.67 36.72
C VAL A 482 -7.43 23.88 35.91
N PRO A 483 -6.64 24.97 35.81
CA PRO A 483 -7.01 26.11 34.99
C PRO A 483 -6.89 25.75 33.50
N ILE A 484 -7.85 26.20 32.68
CA ILE A 484 -7.73 26.15 31.22
C ILE A 484 -7.13 27.48 30.77
N HIS A 485 -5.89 27.44 30.29
CA HIS A 485 -5.17 28.60 29.77
C HIS A 485 -5.22 28.65 28.24
N GLU A 486 -4.94 27.51 27.59
CA GLU A 486 -4.91 27.40 26.14
C GLU A 486 -5.64 26.15 25.66
N ILE A 487 -6.41 26.31 24.58
CA ILE A 487 -7.05 25.20 23.87
C ILE A 487 -6.48 25.16 22.47
N ARG A 488 -6.05 23.97 22.07
CA ARG A 488 -5.54 23.65 20.74
C ARG A 488 -6.31 22.47 20.18
N MET A 489 -6.42 22.42 18.86
CA MET A 489 -7.11 21.36 18.12
C MET A 489 -6.12 20.61 17.24
N LEU A 490 -6.10 19.28 17.32
CA LEU A 490 -5.29 18.44 16.46
C LEU A 490 -6.18 17.47 15.69
N VAL A 491 -6.06 17.49 14.37
CA VAL A 491 -6.63 16.45 13.50
C VAL A 491 -5.53 15.49 13.12
N LEU A 492 -5.58 14.27 13.66
CA LEU A 492 -4.59 13.23 13.40
C LEU A 492 -5.19 12.17 12.50
N THR A 493 -4.64 12.02 11.30
CA THR A 493 -5.04 10.96 10.37
C THR A 493 -4.07 9.79 10.43
N LYS A 494 -4.52 8.56 10.21
CA LYS A 494 -3.57 7.44 10.00
C LYS A 494 -2.75 7.69 8.73
N HIS A 495 -3.43 8.09 7.65
CA HIS A 495 -2.86 8.37 6.33
C HIS A 495 -3.45 9.64 5.72
N PHE A 496 -2.70 10.30 4.83
CA PHE A 496 -3.16 11.35 3.90
C PHE A 496 -3.81 12.58 4.54
N ALA A 497 -3.06 13.30 5.38
CA ALA A 497 -3.56 14.50 6.04
C ALA A 497 -3.51 15.73 5.10
N TYR A 498 -2.72 15.69 4.03
CA TYR A 498 -2.38 16.83 3.18
C TYR A 498 -3.60 17.53 2.59
N SER A 499 -4.69 16.80 2.33
CA SER A 499 -5.92 17.37 1.78
C SER A 499 -6.56 18.41 2.71
N LEU A 500 -6.24 18.37 4.00
CA LEU A 500 -6.68 19.37 4.97
C LEU A 500 -6.03 20.74 4.79
N SER A 501 -4.97 20.85 3.97
CA SER A 501 -4.36 22.13 3.57
C SER A 501 -5.32 23.10 2.87
N GLU A 502 -6.39 22.58 2.27
CA GLU A 502 -7.40 23.39 1.60
C GLU A 502 -8.42 24.03 2.58
N LEU A 503 -8.35 23.70 3.87
CA LEU A 503 -9.20 24.27 4.91
C LEU A 503 -8.53 25.49 5.55
N ASP A 504 -9.35 26.38 6.10
CA ASP A 504 -8.87 27.53 6.88
C ASP A 504 -8.37 27.08 8.27
N MET A 505 -7.07 26.84 8.33
CA MET A 505 -6.35 26.39 9.53
C MET A 505 -5.85 27.60 10.32
N LEU A 506 -6.69 28.11 11.22
CA LEU A 506 -6.29 29.14 12.19
C LEU A 506 -5.20 28.63 13.15
N ASP A 507 -4.54 29.55 13.86
CA ASP A 507 -3.40 29.28 14.75
C ASP A 507 -3.69 28.30 15.90
N ASP A 508 -4.97 28.08 16.19
CA ASP A 508 -5.47 27.15 17.20
C ASP A 508 -5.51 25.69 16.73
N CYS A 509 -5.25 25.42 15.45
CA CYS A 509 -5.39 24.10 14.84
C CYS A 509 -4.11 23.61 14.15
N ALA A 510 -3.83 22.32 14.28
CA ALA A 510 -2.83 21.60 13.50
C ALA A 510 -3.43 20.31 12.93
N TYR A 511 -2.85 19.81 11.85
CA TYR A 511 -3.14 18.49 11.32
C TYR A 511 -1.86 17.73 10.99
N ALA A 512 -1.90 16.41 11.09
CA ALA A 512 -0.76 15.56 10.78
C ALA A 512 -1.21 14.14 10.42
N THR A 513 -0.35 13.40 9.72
CA THR A 513 -0.44 11.93 9.65
C THR A 513 0.16 11.30 10.91
N TRP A 514 -0.12 10.02 11.13
CA TRP A 514 0.44 9.25 12.24
C TRP A 514 1.97 9.29 12.25
N VAL A 515 2.61 9.20 11.08
CA VAL A 515 4.08 9.21 10.97
C VAL A 515 4.64 10.60 11.27
N GLN A 516 3.99 11.67 10.78
CA GLN A 516 4.36 13.05 11.15
C GLN A 516 4.22 13.30 12.65
N PHE A 517 3.22 12.71 13.29
CA PHE A 517 3.05 12.78 14.73
C PHE A 517 4.17 12.07 15.49
N VAL A 518 4.55 10.86 15.08
CA VAL A 518 5.70 10.15 15.65
C VAL A 518 7.01 10.92 15.42
N ASP A 519 7.17 11.55 14.25
CA ASP A 519 8.31 12.42 13.94
C ASP A 519 8.38 13.62 14.87
N ALA A 520 7.26 14.32 15.09
CA ALA A 520 7.19 15.45 16.00
C ALA A 520 7.53 15.04 17.45
N ILE A 521 6.99 13.92 17.93
CA ILE A 521 7.33 13.35 19.25
C ILE A 521 8.83 13.02 19.35
N THR A 522 9.40 12.42 18.30
CA THR A 522 10.83 12.07 18.26
C THR A 522 11.71 13.32 18.32
N ARG A 523 11.33 14.40 17.62
CA ARG A 523 12.07 15.68 17.63
C ARG A 523 12.09 16.32 19.00
N ILE A 524 10.94 16.43 19.66
CA ILE A 524 10.86 17.04 21.00
C ILE A 524 11.58 16.18 22.05
N HIS A 525 11.53 14.84 21.91
CA HIS A 525 12.26 13.94 22.82
C HIS A 525 13.78 14.10 22.70
N ASN A 526 14.28 14.29 21.48
CA ASN A 526 15.70 14.43 21.22
C ASN A 526 16.26 15.82 21.56
N ASP A 527 15.41 16.81 21.83
CA ASP A 527 15.83 18.12 22.31
C ASP A 527 16.22 18.03 23.80
N LYS A 528 17.52 17.91 24.05
CA LYS A 528 18.07 17.75 25.41
C LYS A 528 18.02 19.03 26.25
N HIS A 529 17.61 20.16 25.68
CA HIS A 529 17.72 21.47 26.34
C HIS A 529 16.46 21.87 27.12
N LYS A 530 15.37 21.10 27.05
CA LYS A 530 14.10 21.43 27.72
C LYS A 530 13.26 20.18 27.96
N THR A 531 12.39 20.25 28.96
CA THR A 531 11.34 19.24 29.19
C THR A 531 10.28 19.38 28.10
N PRO A 532 9.93 18.30 27.37
CA PRO A 532 8.88 18.34 26.36
C PRO A 532 7.53 18.74 26.96
N THR A 533 6.77 19.58 26.23
CA THR A 533 5.44 20.05 26.65
C THR A 533 4.39 19.81 25.57
N LEU A 534 3.12 19.84 25.96
CA LEU A 534 2.00 19.68 25.03
C LEU A 534 1.93 20.80 23.98
N LEU A 535 2.23 22.04 24.38
CA LEU A 535 2.24 23.19 23.47
C LEU A 535 3.42 23.15 22.49
N GLU A 536 4.56 22.62 22.91
CA GLU A 536 5.70 22.40 22.01
C GLU A 536 5.38 21.38 20.94
N LEU A 537 4.81 20.22 21.32
CA LEU A 537 4.34 19.22 20.37
C LEU A 537 3.38 19.84 19.35
N PHE A 538 2.41 20.62 19.81
CA PHE A 538 1.48 21.32 18.95
C PHE A 538 2.18 22.29 17.99
N SER A 539 3.16 23.07 18.46
CA SER A 539 3.92 23.99 17.61
C SER A 539 4.67 23.24 16.51
N VAL A 540 5.38 22.16 16.85
CA VAL A 540 6.13 21.36 15.86
C VAL A 540 5.18 20.81 14.79
N LEU A 541 4.03 20.26 15.20
CA LEU A 541 3.03 19.74 14.25
C LEU A 541 2.48 20.85 13.35
N ARG A 542 2.18 22.02 13.92
CA ARG A 542 1.68 23.17 13.18
C ARG A 542 2.70 23.71 12.17
N ASP A 543 3.98 23.68 12.51
CA ASP A 543 5.06 24.21 11.67
C ASP A 543 5.48 23.21 10.57
N THR A 544 5.15 21.93 10.74
CA THR A 544 5.43 20.84 9.78
C THR A 544 4.21 20.40 8.96
N MET A 545 3.09 21.13 9.04
CA MET A 545 1.91 20.85 8.21
C MET A 545 2.25 20.85 6.72
N SER A 546 1.66 19.91 5.97
CA SER A 546 2.08 19.58 4.59
C SER A 546 2.09 20.78 3.63
N HIS A 547 1.22 21.77 3.80
CA HIS A 547 1.21 22.99 2.96
C HIS A 547 2.34 23.97 3.27
N LYS A 548 2.88 23.97 4.50
CA LYS A 548 4.03 24.80 4.88
C LYS A 548 5.34 24.21 4.38
N ALA A 549 5.37 22.90 4.16
CA ALA A 549 6.51 22.15 3.66
C ALA A 549 6.38 21.75 2.17
N ALA A 550 5.32 22.19 1.48
CA ALA A 550 5.07 21.79 0.11
C ALA A 550 6.02 22.47 -0.87
N ASN A 551 6.68 21.66 -1.71
CA ASN A 551 7.48 22.16 -2.82
C ASN A 551 6.60 22.39 -4.06
N ILE A 552 6.95 23.40 -4.84
CA ILE A 552 6.41 23.57 -6.19
C ILE A 552 7.07 22.53 -7.08
N VAL A 553 6.24 21.75 -7.79
CA VAL A 553 6.72 20.77 -8.77
C VAL A 553 6.49 21.31 -10.17
N THR A 554 7.56 21.25 -10.96
CA THR A 554 7.54 21.46 -12.41
C THR A 554 7.61 20.10 -13.08
N VAL A 555 6.68 19.84 -14.00
CA VAL A 555 6.74 18.69 -14.89
C VAL A 555 7.42 19.18 -16.17
N ASP A 556 8.71 18.92 -16.25
CA ASP A 556 9.51 19.25 -17.42
C ASP A 556 9.50 18.04 -18.37
N SER A 557 8.32 17.74 -18.93
CA SER A 557 8.23 16.75 -19.98
C SER A 557 7.15 17.12 -21.00
N ASP A 558 7.53 17.13 -22.28
CA ASP A 558 6.61 17.19 -23.42
C ASP A 558 6.34 15.75 -23.92
N ASP A 559 6.17 14.82 -22.96
CA ASP A 559 6.05 13.40 -23.25
C ASP A 559 4.81 13.13 -24.09
N VAL A 560 5.04 12.44 -25.20
CA VAL A 560 3.99 12.00 -26.11
C VAL A 560 3.72 10.53 -25.87
N PHE A 561 2.58 10.27 -25.26
CA PHE A 561 2.04 8.94 -25.08
C PHE A 561 1.25 8.57 -26.34
N HIS A 562 1.57 7.45 -26.99
CA HIS A 562 0.74 6.86 -28.05
C HIS A 562 0.47 5.36 -27.85
N ILE A 563 -0.73 4.92 -28.25
CA ILE A 563 -1.12 3.53 -28.44
C ILE A 563 -1.99 3.43 -29.70
N ARG A 564 -1.54 2.67 -30.71
CA ARG A 564 -2.25 2.57 -32.00
C ARG A 564 -2.55 3.97 -32.55
N SER A 565 -3.83 4.31 -32.79
CA SER A 565 -4.27 5.64 -33.23
C SER A 565 -4.45 6.66 -32.10
N LEU A 566 -4.57 6.22 -30.84
CA LEU A 566 -4.77 7.11 -29.70
C LEU A 566 -3.46 7.74 -29.24
N LYS A 567 -3.45 9.06 -29.13
CA LYS A 567 -2.30 9.84 -28.68
C LYS A 567 -2.73 10.87 -27.65
N PHE A 568 -1.97 10.98 -26.56
CA PHE A 568 -2.08 12.12 -25.66
C PHE A 568 -0.71 12.68 -25.28
N ARG A 569 -0.63 13.99 -25.09
CA ARG A 569 0.58 14.66 -24.59
C ARG A 569 0.27 15.37 -23.29
N ILE A 570 1.25 15.43 -22.39
CA ILE A 570 1.14 16.17 -21.13
C ILE A 570 1.94 17.46 -21.27
N ARG A 571 1.36 18.59 -20.86
CA ARG A 571 2.03 19.90 -20.87
C ARG A 571 1.69 20.70 -19.64
N GLN A 572 2.67 21.39 -19.08
CA GLN A 572 2.44 22.38 -18.03
C GLN A 572 2.30 23.77 -18.66
N ILE A 573 1.25 24.52 -18.27
CA ILE A 573 0.91 25.86 -18.82
C ILE A 573 1.10 26.98 -17.81
#